data_AF-A0A846G747-F1
#
_entry.id   AF-A0A846G747-F1
#
_cell.length_a   1.000
_cell.length_b   1.000
_cell.length_c   1.000
_cell.angle_alpha   90.00
_cell.angle_beta   90.00
_cell.angle_gamma   90.00
#
_symmetry.space_group_name_H-M   'P 1'
#
loop_
_entity.id
_entity.type
_entity.pdbx_description
1 polymer ?
#
loop_
_entity_poly.entity_id
_entity_poly.type
_entity_poly.pdbx_seq_one_letter_code
_entity_poly.pdbx_strand_id
1 'polypeptide(L)'
;MAGLVKKFLASASVVAGMSAVFGAPALAVSITSATVTGDHVIYGYDPVQGDLDPGVGTALEALNGPGNVELSGQLGSPYVVDLMNPTTLEVLFDDGSDVTFRSMTWNDWTADLNGDGSGYDFFLQWYNEGISTAGSGLEDFGSSQGAYEAGFAFFTGQGGEYPEVGRFSDPNVATVQKKGNGDISFQLAGHNNHSSGFNFSEVVAVERDGLLLGYVYKFGGPDELATVFDDDPEGSHEGLYNFTITSGGGILSESIPEPSTLLGLMAVGGLVAATKRKSQK
;
A
#
# COMPACT_ATOMS: atom_id res chain seq x y z
N MET A 1 -5.95 -33.02 8.79
CA MET A 1 -6.10 -31.88 9.71
C MET A 1 -5.84 -30.63 8.89
N ALA A 2 -6.91 -29.97 8.44
CA ALA A 2 -6.79 -28.66 7.78
C ALA A 2 -6.66 -27.63 8.90
N GLY A 3 -5.45 -27.12 9.10
CA GLY A 3 -5.24 -25.99 10.00
C GLY A 3 -5.92 -24.78 9.37
N LEU A 4 -6.91 -24.20 10.06
CA LEU A 4 -7.39 -22.86 9.74
C LEU A 4 -6.20 -21.91 9.88
N VAL A 5 -5.60 -21.53 8.76
CA VAL A 5 -4.76 -20.34 8.70
C VAL A 5 -5.74 -19.17 8.86
N LYS A 6 -5.80 -18.59 10.05
CA LYS A 6 -6.45 -17.30 10.26
C LYS A 6 -5.58 -16.25 9.56
N LYS A 7 -5.89 -15.97 8.30
CA LYS A 7 -5.31 -14.83 7.59
C LYS A 7 -5.83 -13.58 8.27
N PHE A 8 -4.98 -12.94 9.07
CA PHE A 8 -5.31 -11.67 9.70
C PHE A 8 -5.08 -10.60 8.62
N LEU A 9 -6.11 -9.86 8.23
CA LEU A 9 -6.03 -8.79 7.25
C LEU A 9 -6.13 -7.46 8.00
N ALA A 10 -5.15 -6.59 7.78
CA ALA A 10 -5.10 -5.26 8.35
C ALA A 10 -5.26 -4.25 7.20
N SER A 11 -6.44 -3.66 7.08
CA SER A 11 -6.67 -2.53 6.17
C SER A 11 -6.34 -1.22 6.86
N ALA A 12 -5.52 -0.35 6.25
CA ALA A 12 -5.02 0.84 6.92
C ALA A 12 -5.76 2.13 6.47
N SER A 13 -6.27 2.89 7.44
CA SER A 13 -6.65 4.29 7.23
C SER A 13 -6.54 5.11 8.51
N VAL A 14 -5.97 6.31 8.35
CA VAL A 14 -5.78 7.49 9.23
C VAL A 14 -5.56 7.27 10.73
N VAL A 15 -4.31 7.46 11.19
CA VAL A 15 -4.02 7.86 12.58
C VAL A 15 -3.83 9.38 12.61
N ALA A 16 -4.79 10.08 13.19
CA ALA A 16 -4.54 11.40 13.75
C ALA A 16 -3.80 11.21 15.09
N GLY A 17 -2.48 11.39 15.05
CA GLY A 17 -1.65 11.71 16.20
C GLY A 17 -1.61 10.68 17.33
N MET A 18 -0.62 9.77 17.29
CA MET A 18 -0.06 9.25 18.54
C MET A 18 1.19 10.04 18.89
N SER A 19 1.04 10.81 19.96
CA SER A 19 2.05 11.64 20.60
C SER A 19 3.37 10.91 20.81
N ALA A 20 4.44 11.66 20.65
CA ALA A 20 5.82 11.27 20.92
C ALA A 20 5.96 10.39 22.17
N VAL A 21 6.29 9.12 21.97
CA VAL A 21 6.86 8.30 23.03
C VAL A 21 8.31 8.74 23.17
N PHE A 22 8.54 9.73 24.04
CA PHE A 22 9.87 10.04 24.58
C PHE A 22 10.31 8.89 25.51
N GLY A 23 10.62 7.74 24.93
CA GLY A 23 11.45 6.71 25.56
C GLY A 23 12.91 6.99 25.17
N ALA A 24 13.84 6.76 26.09
CA ALA A 24 15.28 6.71 25.78
C ALA A 24 15.54 5.96 24.47
N PRO A 25 16.60 6.26 23.68
CA PRO A 25 16.87 5.56 22.43
C PRO A 25 16.94 4.07 22.73
N ALA A 26 15.86 3.35 22.41
CA ALA A 26 15.89 1.92 22.35
C ALA A 26 16.94 1.63 21.29
N LEU A 27 17.95 0.81 21.62
CA LEU A 27 18.91 0.36 20.62
C LEU A 27 18.08 -0.23 19.47
N ALA A 28 18.02 0.50 18.36
CA ALA A 28 17.35 0.04 17.18
C ALA A 28 18.15 -1.16 16.68
N VAL A 29 17.46 -2.28 16.49
CA VAL A 29 18.06 -3.47 15.88
C VAL A 29 18.38 -3.06 14.45
N SER A 30 19.66 -3.13 14.08
CA SER A 30 20.12 -2.59 12.80
C SER A 30 19.81 -3.59 11.68
N ILE A 31 19.53 -3.08 10.48
CA ILE A 31 19.46 -3.91 9.29
C ILE A 31 20.87 -4.42 8.99
N THR A 32 21.03 -5.72 8.79
CA THR A 32 22.30 -6.35 8.40
C THR A 32 22.36 -6.68 6.92
N SER A 33 21.22 -6.95 6.28
CA SER A 33 21.13 -7.10 4.83
C SER A 33 19.75 -6.72 4.31
N ALA A 34 19.72 -6.24 3.07
CA ALA A 34 18.51 -6.05 2.29
C ALA A 34 18.73 -6.67 0.91
N THR A 35 17.91 -7.63 0.52
CA THR A 35 18.06 -8.39 -0.73
C THR A 35 16.79 -8.30 -1.56
N VAL A 36 16.93 -7.94 -2.83
CA VAL A 36 15.80 -7.84 -3.77
C VAL A 36 15.88 -8.97 -4.78
N THR A 37 14.74 -9.60 -5.06
CA THR A 37 14.58 -10.63 -6.11
C THR A 37 13.41 -10.26 -7.00
N GLY A 38 13.60 -10.26 -8.32
CA GLY A 38 12.62 -9.80 -9.30
C GLY A 38 13.04 -8.49 -9.96
N ASP A 39 12.16 -7.92 -10.78
CA ASP A 39 12.37 -6.63 -11.43
C ASP A 39 12.22 -5.50 -10.41
N HIS A 40 13.17 -4.57 -10.36
CA HIS A 40 13.20 -3.53 -9.34
C HIS A 40 14.05 -2.35 -9.78
N VAL A 41 13.81 -1.21 -9.11
CA VAL A 41 14.67 -0.03 -9.17
C VAL A 41 15.09 0.33 -7.76
N ILE A 42 16.37 0.63 -7.58
CA ILE A 42 16.90 1.17 -6.33
C ILE A 42 17.14 2.66 -6.58
N TYR A 43 16.51 3.49 -5.77
CA TYR A 43 16.73 4.93 -5.77
C TYR A 43 17.70 5.27 -4.64
N GLY A 44 18.86 5.78 -5.03
CA GLY A 44 19.90 6.24 -4.12
C GLY A 44 20.00 7.76 -4.14
N TYR A 45 20.51 8.33 -3.05
CA TYR A 45 20.81 9.76 -3.02
C TYR A 45 21.98 10.11 -3.94
N ASP A 46 21.77 10.99 -4.91
CA ASP A 46 22.86 11.62 -5.66
C ASP A 46 23.27 12.93 -4.96
N PRO A 47 24.45 12.99 -4.31
CA PRO A 47 24.90 14.22 -3.68
C PRO A 47 25.25 15.34 -4.67
N VAL A 48 25.38 15.04 -5.96
CA VAL A 48 25.68 16.04 -7.00
C VAL A 48 24.43 16.82 -7.37
N GLN A 49 23.32 16.13 -7.57
CA GLN A 49 22.04 16.74 -7.95
C GLN A 49 21.18 17.10 -6.74
N GLY A 50 21.37 16.40 -5.62
CA GLY A 50 20.62 16.63 -4.38
C GLY A 50 19.26 15.95 -4.35
N ASP A 51 19.04 14.98 -5.24
CA ASP A 51 17.80 14.24 -5.48
C ASP A 51 18.03 12.72 -5.37
N LEU A 52 16.97 11.96 -5.68
CA LEU A 52 17.06 10.51 -5.86
C LEU A 52 17.36 10.20 -7.32
N ASP A 53 18.36 9.34 -7.55
CA ASP A 53 18.74 8.86 -8.88
C ASP A 53 18.56 7.33 -8.96
N PRO A 54 17.86 6.81 -9.98
CA PRO A 54 17.69 5.37 -10.14
C PRO A 54 19.00 4.64 -10.46
N GLY A 55 19.16 3.46 -9.88
CA GLY A 55 20.31 2.58 -10.10
C GLY A 55 21.55 2.95 -9.27
N VAL A 56 21.42 3.84 -8.29
CA VAL A 56 22.50 4.25 -7.39
C VAL A 56 22.48 3.46 -6.09
N GLY A 57 23.60 2.80 -5.78
CA GLY A 57 23.80 2.09 -4.50
C GLY A 57 23.14 0.72 -4.42
N THR A 58 23.06 0.21 -3.20
CA THR A 58 22.42 -1.07 -2.84
C THR A 58 21.12 -0.83 -2.09
N ALA A 59 20.24 -1.84 -2.05
CA ALA A 59 19.01 -1.78 -1.25
C ALA A 59 19.29 -1.47 0.23
N LEU A 60 20.39 -2.00 0.78
CA LEU A 60 20.79 -1.73 2.17
C LEU A 60 21.19 -0.26 2.37
N GLU A 61 21.91 0.33 1.42
CA GLU A 61 22.29 1.74 1.47
C GLU A 61 21.08 2.66 1.31
N ALA A 62 20.16 2.32 0.40
CA ALA A 62 18.92 3.07 0.19
C ALA A 62 18.08 3.12 1.48
N LEU A 63 17.81 1.96 2.10
CA LEU A 63 16.99 1.87 3.33
C LEU A 63 17.65 2.46 4.58
N ASN A 64 18.99 2.60 4.60
CA ASN A 64 19.72 3.30 5.67
C ASN A 64 19.94 4.79 5.38
N GLY A 65 19.62 5.23 4.16
CA GLY A 65 19.75 6.59 3.68
C GLY A 65 18.39 7.21 3.35
N PRO A 66 18.37 8.29 2.56
CA PRO A 66 17.11 8.92 2.14
C PRO A 66 16.53 8.30 0.86
N GLY A 67 16.97 7.09 0.48
CA GLY A 67 16.54 6.41 -0.76
C GLY A 67 15.35 5.47 -0.57
N ASN A 68 14.99 4.75 -1.62
CA ASN A 68 13.95 3.72 -1.58
C ASN A 68 14.25 2.56 -2.53
N VAL A 69 13.51 1.47 -2.34
CA VAL A 69 13.50 0.30 -3.21
C VAL A 69 12.12 0.17 -3.82
N GLU A 70 12.01 0.41 -5.12
CA GLU A 70 10.80 0.20 -5.90
C GLU A 70 10.68 -1.28 -6.28
N LEU A 71 9.62 -1.94 -5.83
CA LEU A 71 9.36 -3.33 -6.19
C LEU A 71 8.59 -3.38 -7.51
N SER A 72 9.01 -4.24 -8.43
CA SER A 72 8.40 -4.35 -9.78
C SER A 72 8.51 -3.08 -10.63
N GLY A 73 9.39 -2.14 -10.23
CA GLY A 73 9.73 -0.96 -11.01
C GLY A 73 10.55 -1.33 -12.25
N GLN A 74 10.24 -0.66 -13.37
CA GLN A 74 11.13 -0.59 -14.52
C GLN A 74 11.16 0.83 -15.08
N LEU A 75 12.37 1.33 -15.34
CA LEU A 75 12.55 2.68 -15.86
C LEU A 75 11.90 2.88 -17.23
N GLY A 76 11.21 4.00 -17.39
CA GLY A 76 10.72 4.49 -18.69
C GLY A 76 9.35 3.98 -19.13
N SER A 77 8.60 3.25 -18.28
CA SER A 77 7.20 2.93 -18.57
C SER A 77 6.40 2.66 -17.29
N PRO A 78 5.30 3.40 -17.01
CA PRO A 78 4.48 3.24 -15.81
C PRO A 78 3.50 2.04 -15.87
N TYR A 79 3.55 1.22 -16.92
CA TYR A 79 2.63 0.07 -17.15
C TYR A 79 3.36 -1.27 -17.25
N VAL A 80 4.39 -1.46 -16.44
CA VAL A 80 5.32 -2.59 -16.54
C VAL A 80 5.28 -3.57 -15.39
N VAL A 81 4.43 -3.33 -14.39
CA VAL A 81 4.36 -4.23 -13.23
C VAL A 81 4.05 -5.66 -13.67
N ASP A 82 4.85 -6.60 -13.18
CA ASP A 82 4.58 -8.03 -13.36
C ASP A 82 3.54 -8.47 -12.31
N LEU A 83 2.27 -8.50 -12.71
CA LEU A 83 1.18 -9.01 -11.87
C LEU A 83 1.16 -10.55 -11.74
N MET A 84 2.09 -11.27 -12.36
CA MET A 84 2.15 -12.73 -12.30
C MET A 84 3.26 -13.22 -11.38
N ASN A 85 4.41 -12.55 -11.38
CA ASN A 85 5.55 -12.89 -10.54
C ASN A 85 5.88 -11.72 -9.61
N PRO A 86 5.82 -11.92 -8.29
CA PRO A 86 6.12 -10.84 -7.38
C PRO A 86 7.62 -10.60 -7.26
N THR A 87 8.00 -9.34 -7.27
CA THR A 87 9.29 -8.86 -6.73
C THR A 87 9.23 -8.80 -5.21
N THR A 88 10.29 -9.30 -4.55
CA THR A 88 10.42 -9.37 -3.09
C THR A 88 11.66 -8.61 -2.61
N LEU A 89 11.52 -7.87 -1.53
CA LEU A 89 12.59 -7.28 -0.73
C LEU A 89 12.62 -7.93 0.65
N GLU A 90 13.65 -8.72 0.93
CA GLU A 90 13.90 -9.33 2.22
C GLU A 90 14.87 -8.45 3.03
N VAL A 91 14.48 -8.09 4.25
CA VAL A 91 15.26 -7.29 5.20
C VAL A 91 15.59 -8.14 6.42
N LEU A 92 16.88 -8.36 6.67
CA LEU A 92 17.39 -9.12 7.81
C LEU A 92 17.92 -8.17 8.88
N PHE A 93 17.56 -8.42 10.14
CA PHE A 93 18.03 -7.66 11.28
C PHE A 93 19.17 -8.36 12.02
N ASP A 94 19.92 -7.63 12.84
CA ASP A 94 21.07 -8.16 13.58
C ASP A 94 20.73 -9.25 14.62
N ASP A 95 19.46 -9.35 15.04
CA ASP A 95 18.95 -10.40 15.89
C ASP A 95 18.55 -11.67 15.13
N GLY A 96 18.75 -11.69 13.80
CA GLY A 96 18.47 -12.81 12.91
C GLY A 96 17.01 -12.95 12.48
N SER A 97 16.14 -12.04 12.90
CA SER A 97 14.76 -11.97 12.38
C SER A 97 14.69 -11.26 11.03
N ASP A 98 13.61 -11.50 10.29
CA ASP A 98 13.36 -10.91 8.99
C ASP A 98 12.01 -10.21 8.87
N VAL A 99 11.88 -9.44 7.80
CA VAL A 99 10.61 -9.04 7.20
C VAL A 99 10.79 -9.03 5.69
N THR A 100 9.79 -9.51 4.96
CA THR A 100 9.77 -9.45 3.50
C THR A 100 8.64 -8.55 3.03
N PHE A 101 8.98 -7.60 2.17
CA PHE A 101 8.03 -6.78 1.43
C PHE A 101 7.91 -7.33 0.02
N ARG A 102 6.71 -7.32 -0.52
CA ARG A 102 6.44 -7.93 -1.82
C ARG A 102 5.44 -7.11 -2.62
N SER A 103 5.74 -6.94 -3.90
CA SER A 103 4.80 -6.39 -4.89
C SER A 103 3.55 -7.26 -5.01
N MET A 104 2.45 -6.63 -5.41
CA MET A 104 1.17 -7.33 -5.52
C MET A 104 1.08 -8.09 -6.84
N THR A 105 0.56 -9.31 -6.77
CA THR A 105 0.18 -10.09 -7.96
C THR A 105 -1.33 -10.02 -8.18
N TRP A 106 -1.79 -10.45 -9.35
CA TRP A 106 -3.20 -10.63 -9.62
C TRP A 106 -3.88 -11.59 -8.64
N ASN A 107 -3.15 -12.62 -8.19
CA ASN A 107 -3.66 -13.56 -7.19
C ASN A 107 -3.85 -12.90 -5.82
N ASP A 108 -3.06 -11.87 -5.49
CA ASP A 108 -3.24 -11.10 -4.27
C ASP A 108 -4.48 -10.22 -4.35
N TRP A 109 -4.66 -9.50 -5.46
CA TRP A 109 -5.84 -8.66 -5.70
C TRP A 109 -7.14 -9.45 -5.70
N THR A 110 -7.11 -10.67 -6.24
CA THR A 110 -8.28 -11.56 -6.30
C THR A 110 -8.31 -12.59 -5.17
N ALA A 111 -7.46 -12.43 -4.15
CA ALA A 111 -7.43 -13.33 -3.01
C ALA A 111 -8.75 -13.26 -2.24
N ASP A 112 -9.44 -14.39 -2.12
CA ASP A 112 -10.62 -14.52 -1.25
C ASP A 112 -10.19 -14.30 0.21
N LEU A 113 -10.68 -13.21 0.78
CA LEU A 113 -10.34 -12.77 2.12
C LEU A 113 -11.08 -13.55 3.21
N ASN A 114 -12.31 -13.96 2.91
CA ASN A 114 -13.15 -14.71 3.84
C ASN A 114 -12.89 -16.22 3.76
N GLY A 115 -12.28 -16.68 2.66
CA GLY A 115 -12.02 -18.10 2.40
C GLY A 115 -13.30 -18.92 2.28
N ASP A 116 -14.42 -18.26 2.04
CA ASP A 116 -15.77 -18.83 2.01
C ASP A 116 -16.38 -18.84 0.59
N GLY A 117 -15.64 -18.35 -0.42
CA GLY A 117 -16.11 -18.25 -1.79
C GLY A 117 -17.21 -17.22 -2.00
N SER A 118 -17.39 -16.26 -1.08
CA SER A 118 -18.37 -15.18 -1.18
C SER A 118 -18.11 -14.21 -2.34
N GLY A 119 -16.93 -14.28 -2.97
CA GLY A 119 -16.48 -13.32 -3.97
C GLY A 119 -16.01 -11.99 -3.36
N TYR A 120 -15.80 -11.96 -2.04
CA TYR A 120 -15.19 -10.82 -1.35
C TYR A 120 -13.67 -10.97 -1.38
N ASP A 121 -13.06 -10.36 -2.39
CA ASP A 121 -11.62 -10.35 -2.58
C ASP A 121 -10.96 -9.07 -2.05
N PHE A 122 -9.62 -9.06 -2.07
CA PHE A 122 -8.83 -7.92 -1.64
C PHE A 122 -9.16 -6.65 -2.42
N PHE A 123 -9.31 -6.76 -3.75
CA PHE A 123 -9.65 -5.63 -4.59
C PHE A 123 -10.97 -4.98 -4.17
N LEU A 124 -12.02 -5.79 -3.94
CA LEU A 124 -13.32 -5.29 -3.53
C LEU A 124 -13.24 -4.61 -2.16
N GLN A 125 -12.42 -5.10 -1.24
CA GLN A 125 -12.16 -4.40 0.02
C GLN A 125 -11.50 -3.05 -0.21
N TRP A 126 -10.31 -3.06 -0.84
CA TRP A 126 -9.52 -1.86 -1.10
C TRP A 126 -10.34 -0.78 -1.84
N TYR A 127 -11.06 -1.17 -2.89
CA TYR A 127 -11.86 -0.25 -3.69
C TYR A 127 -13.00 0.37 -2.87
N ASN A 128 -13.73 -0.44 -2.09
CA ASN A 128 -14.82 0.07 -1.26
C ASN A 128 -14.33 0.99 -0.14
N GLU A 129 -13.19 0.67 0.47
CA GLU A 129 -12.56 1.53 1.47
C GLU A 129 -12.16 2.87 0.83
N GLY A 130 -11.53 2.82 -0.35
CA GLY A 130 -11.09 3.98 -1.10
C GLY A 130 -12.23 4.94 -1.41
N ILE A 131 -13.30 4.46 -2.04
CA ILE A 131 -14.46 5.30 -2.39
C ILE A 131 -15.22 5.82 -1.16
N SER A 132 -15.05 5.19 0.01
CA SER A 132 -15.67 5.62 1.27
C SER A 132 -14.80 6.58 2.08
N THR A 133 -13.52 6.73 1.72
CA THR A 133 -12.55 7.55 2.44
C THR A 133 -12.46 8.94 1.81
N ALA A 134 -12.87 9.96 2.57
CA ALA A 134 -12.71 11.35 2.15
C ALA A 134 -11.22 11.72 2.00
N GLY A 135 -10.89 12.40 0.91
CA GLY A 135 -9.54 12.76 0.50
C GLY A 135 -8.77 11.67 -0.24
N SER A 136 -9.38 10.52 -0.58
CA SER A 136 -8.69 9.45 -1.31
C SER A 136 -8.52 9.72 -2.81
N GLY A 137 -9.36 10.59 -3.38
CA GLY A 137 -9.48 10.79 -4.82
C GLY A 137 -10.34 9.72 -5.52
N LEU A 138 -10.87 8.74 -4.79
CA LEU A 138 -11.72 7.67 -5.32
C LEU A 138 -13.21 7.90 -5.04
N GLU A 139 -13.57 8.86 -4.20
CA GLU A 139 -14.93 9.06 -3.69
C GLU A 139 -15.94 9.34 -4.81
N ASP A 140 -15.50 9.96 -5.90
CA ASP A 140 -16.33 10.23 -7.06
C ASP A 140 -16.84 8.94 -7.73
N PHE A 141 -16.05 7.85 -7.68
CA PHE A 141 -16.52 6.53 -8.11
C PHE A 141 -17.60 5.96 -7.18
N GLY A 142 -17.65 6.36 -5.91
CA GLY A 142 -18.72 5.99 -4.98
C GLY A 142 -20.03 6.78 -5.13
N SER A 143 -20.05 7.82 -5.98
CA SER A 143 -21.17 8.78 -6.07
C SER A 143 -22.48 8.19 -6.62
N SER A 144 -22.40 7.10 -7.38
CA SER A 144 -23.55 6.40 -7.95
C SER A 144 -23.18 4.98 -8.39
N GLN A 145 -24.17 4.12 -8.59
CA GLN A 145 -23.95 2.76 -9.10
C GLN A 145 -23.18 2.73 -10.43
N GLY A 146 -23.48 3.66 -11.35
CA GLY A 146 -22.79 3.72 -12.64
C GLY A 146 -21.34 4.20 -12.52
N ALA A 147 -21.06 5.13 -11.59
CA ALA A 147 -19.69 5.55 -11.30
C ALA A 147 -18.90 4.41 -10.63
N TYR A 148 -19.56 3.65 -9.75
CA TYR A 148 -18.96 2.51 -9.06
C TYR A 148 -18.55 1.43 -10.06
N GLU A 149 -19.45 1.06 -10.97
CA GLU A 149 -19.19 0.07 -12.02
C GLU A 149 -18.09 0.54 -12.99
N ALA A 150 -18.08 1.83 -13.34
CA ALA A 150 -17.05 2.39 -14.21
C ALA A 150 -15.67 2.37 -13.56
N GLY A 151 -15.54 2.77 -12.29
CA GLY A 151 -14.27 2.69 -11.56
C GLY A 151 -13.83 1.26 -11.33
N PHE A 152 -14.76 0.35 -11.00
CA PHE A 152 -14.45 -1.08 -10.87
C PHE A 152 -13.87 -1.63 -12.18
N ALA A 153 -14.50 -1.31 -13.31
CA ALA A 153 -14.03 -1.74 -14.62
C ALA A 153 -12.67 -1.15 -15.00
N PHE A 154 -12.45 0.14 -14.70
CA PHE A 154 -11.18 0.84 -14.88
C PHE A 154 -10.04 0.14 -14.11
N PHE A 155 -10.20 -0.07 -12.80
CA PHE A 155 -9.15 -0.69 -11.99
C PHE A 155 -8.88 -2.15 -12.32
N THR A 156 -9.90 -2.91 -12.73
CA THR A 156 -9.76 -4.33 -13.06
C THR A 156 -9.44 -4.61 -14.53
N GLY A 157 -9.38 -3.58 -15.38
CA GLY A 157 -9.18 -3.75 -16.82
C GLY A 157 -10.36 -4.43 -17.54
N GLN A 158 -11.57 -4.40 -16.98
CA GLN A 158 -12.76 -4.90 -17.65
C GLN A 158 -13.07 -4.04 -18.89
N GLY A 159 -12.65 -4.51 -20.05
CA GLY A 159 -12.70 -3.75 -21.31
C GLY A 159 -11.57 -4.09 -22.27
N GLY A 160 -10.55 -4.84 -21.81
CA GLY A 160 -9.38 -5.21 -22.62
C GLY A 160 -8.19 -4.27 -22.45
N GLU A 161 -8.27 -3.36 -21.49
CA GLU A 161 -7.17 -2.49 -21.07
C GLU A 161 -6.32 -3.17 -19.98
N TYR A 162 -5.11 -2.69 -19.78
CA TYR A 162 -4.25 -3.15 -18.70
C TYR A 162 -4.91 -2.76 -17.36
N PRO A 163 -4.99 -3.66 -16.36
CA PRO A 163 -5.67 -3.36 -15.12
C PRO A 163 -4.91 -2.30 -14.33
N GLU A 164 -5.56 -1.19 -13.99
CA GLU A 164 -4.92 -0.06 -13.30
C GLU A 164 -4.46 -0.41 -11.87
N VAL A 165 -4.96 -1.50 -11.27
CA VAL A 165 -4.36 -2.03 -10.03
C VAL A 165 -2.86 -2.31 -10.17
N GLY A 166 -2.37 -2.55 -11.39
CA GLY A 166 -0.93 -2.71 -11.65
C GLY A 166 -0.10 -1.49 -11.25
N ARG A 167 -0.65 -0.28 -11.36
CA ARG A 167 0.03 0.98 -10.99
C ARG A 167 0.10 1.26 -9.48
N PHE A 168 -0.50 0.37 -8.69
CA PHE A 168 -0.46 0.45 -7.23
C PHE A 168 0.12 -0.83 -6.62
N SER A 169 0.72 -1.67 -7.48
CA SER A 169 1.25 -2.99 -7.14
C SER A 169 2.77 -3.00 -7.07
N ASP A 170 3.39 -1.84 -7.27
CA ASP A 170 4.81 -1.53 -7.36
C ASP A 170 5.31 -0.72 -6.16
N PRO A 171 5.16 -1.23 -4.92
CA PRO A 171 5.42 -0.45 -3.72
C PRO A 171 6.87 0.02 -3.62
N ASN A 172 7.04 1.27 -3.22
CA ASN A 172 8.32 1.91 -2.97
C ASN A 172 8.69 1.89 -1.48
N VAL A 173 9.51 0.95 -1.04
CA VAL A 173 9.91 0.85 0.38
C VAL A 173 11.07 1.81 0.68
N ALA A 174 10.81 2.85 1.48
CA ALA A 174 11.76 3.93 1.76
C ALA A 174 12.59 3.69 3.03
N THR A 175 11.92 3.32 4.13
CA THR A 175 12.62 3.07 5.40
C THR A 175 12.11 1.80 6.06
N VAL A 176 12.99 1.12 6.79
CA VAL A 176 12.64 -0.03 7.63
C VAL A 176 13.46 0.06 8.91
N GLN A 177 12.80 0.04 10.07
CA GLN A 177 13.46 0.16 11.36
C GLN A 177 12.79 -0.76 12.38
N LYS A 178 13.60 -1.57 13.06
CA LYS A 178 13.12 -2.39 14.17
C LYS A 178 13.43 -1.71 15.50
N LYS A 179 12.36 -1.43 16.24
CA LYS A 179 12.39 -0.80 17.56
C LYS A 179 12.77 -1.83 18.61
N GLY A 180 13.32 -1.38 19.74
CA GLY A 180 13.74 -2.27 20.83
C GLY A 180 12.61 -3.03 21.53
N ASN A 181 11.34 -2.69 21.27
CA ASN A 181 10.17 -3.48 21.69
C ASN A 181 9.81 -4.61 20.69
N GLY A 182 10.59 -4.76 19.61
CA GLY A 182 10.38 -5.76 18.57
C GLY A 182 9.43 -5.33 17.45
N ASP A 183 8.83 -4.14 17.53
CA ASP A 183 8.00 -3.61 16.45
C ASP A 183 8.88 -3.18 15.27
N ILE A 184 8.37 -3.35 14.06
CA ILE A 184 9.01 -2.88 12.83
C ILE A 184 8.19 -1.70 12.31
N SER A 185 8.80 -0.53 12.23
CA SER A 185 8.24 0.61 11.50
C SER A 185 8.84 0.67 10.11
N PHE A 186 8.02 0.98 9.12
CA PHE A 186 8.47 1.15 7.75
C PHE A 186 7.68 2.25 7.06
N GLN A 187 8.24 2.78 5.98
CA GLN A 187 7.60 3.79 5.16
C GLN A 187 7.50 3.32 3.71
N LEU A 188 6.35 3.62 3.09
CA LEU A 188 6.26 3.61 1.64
C LEU A 188 6.45 5.03 1.14
N ALA A 189 7.38 5.22 0.22
CA ALA A 189 7.44 6.40 -0.62
C ALA A 189 6.31 6.31 -1.64
N GLY A 190 5.74 7.44 -2.02
CA GLY A 190 4.69 7.52 -3.02
C GLY A 190 4.50 8.96 -3.46
N HIS A 191 3.41 9.23 -4.15
CA HIS A 191 3.13 10.56 -4.65
C HIS A 191 2.48 11.43 -3.57
N ASN A 192 2.97 12.66 -3.42
CA ASN A 192 2.27 13.68 -2.65
C ASN A 192 1.15 14.34 -3.49
N ASN A 193 1.32 14.43 -4.81
CA ASN A 193 0.34 15.06 -5.70
C ASN A 193 0.31 14.39 -7.09
N HIS A 194 -0.28 13.20 -7.17
CA HIS A 194 -0.41 12.50 -8.45
C HIS A 194 -1.39 13.24 -9.38
N SER A 195 -1.02 13.37 -10.65
CA SER A 195 -1.83 13.97 -11.73
C SER A 195 -3.25 13.38 -11.93
N SER A 196 -3.52 12.17 -11.43
CA SER A 196 -4.83 11.51 -11.47
C SER A 196 -5.79 12.09 -10.44
N GLY A 197 -5.29 12.84 -9.45
CA GLY A 197 -6.04 13.27 -8.28
C GLY A 197 -6.19 12.18 -7.22
N PHE A 198 -5.61 10.99 -7.43
CA PHE A 198 -5.57 9.93 -6.44
C PHE A 198 -4.58 10.26 -5.33
N ASN A 199 -4.99 9.94 -4.11
CA ASN A 199 -4.24 10.29 -2.92
C ASN A 199 -4.30 9.14 -1.92
N PHE A 200 -3.35 8.23 -2.09
CA PHE A 200 -3.15 7.04 -1.28
C PHE A 200 -1.79 6.43 -1.57
N SER A 201 -1.31 5.58 -0.67
CA SER A 201 -0.09 4.80 -0.91
C SER A 201 -0.34 3.66 -1.90
N GLU A 202 0.73 3.19 -2.56
CA GLU A 202 0.76 1.86 -3.17
C GLU A 202 0.44 0.76 -2.15
N VAL A 203 0.15 -0.43 -2.66
CA VAL A 203 -0.15 -1.61 -1.84
C VAL A 203 1.07 -2.52 -1.79
N VAL A 204 1.46 -2.91 -0.57
CA VAL A 204 2.54 -3.87 -0.33
C VAL A 204 2.04 -5.10 0.42
N ALA A 205 2.42 -6.29 -0.04
CA ALA A 205 2.27 -7.50 0.75
C ALA A 205 3.44 -7.60 1.74
N VAL A 206 3.12 -7.89 3.01
CA VAL A 206 4.11 -8.00 4.09
C VAL A 206 4.13 -9.42 4.62
N GLU A 207 5.31 -10.01 4.65
CA GLU A 207 5.55 -11.38 5.09
C GLU A 207 6.61 -11.41 6.20
N ARG A 208 6.50 -12.41 7.07
CA ARG A 208 7.49 -12.70 8.12
C ARG A 208 7.55 -14.21 8.31
N ASP A 209 8.76 -14.76 8.43
CA ASP A 209 8.96 -16.21 8.55
C ASP A 209 8.28 -17.02 7.41
N GLY A 210 8.22 -16.45 6.20
CA GLY A 210 7.55 -17.03 5.03
C GLY A 210 6.02 -17.08 5.10
N LEU A 211 5.41 -16.35 6.05
CA LEU A 211 3.95 -16.23 6.19
C LEU A 211 3.49 -14.83 5.85
N LEU A 212 2.46 -14.72 5.01
CA LEU A 212 1.76 -13.47 4.73
C LEU A 212 1.10 -12.96 6.01
N LEU A 213 1.57 -11.81 6.49
CA LEU A 213 0.97 -11.06 7.60
C LEU A 213 -0.21 -10.22 7.13
N GLY A 214 -0.18 -9.73 5.89
CA GLY A 214 -1.28 -8.97 5.29
C GLY A 214 -0.82 -8.08 4.16
N TYR A 215 -1.77 -7.30 3.63
CA TYR A 215 -1.55 -6.27 2.63
C TYR A 215 -1.68 -4.91 3.31
N VAL A 216 -0.78 -3.98 2.98
CA VAL A 216 -0.68 -2.69 3.64
C VAL A 216 -0.79 -1.57 2.62
N TYR A 217 -1.65 -0.61 2.91
CA TYR A 217 -1.93 0.57 2.09
C TYR A 217 -2.57 1.64 2.96
N LYS A 218 -2.61 2.90 2.52
CA LYS A 218 -3.29 3.96 3.25
C LYS A 218 -3.97 4.93 2.29
N PHE A 219 -5.23 5.27 2.57
CA PHE A 219 -5.95 6.34 1.86
C PHE A 219 -5.73 7.71 2.48
N GLY A 220 -5.78 8.75 1.65
CA GLY A 220 -5.53 10.14 2.00
C GLY A 220 -4.06 10.55 1.79
N GLY A 221 -3.75 11.76 2.22
CA GLY A 221 -2.41 12.35 2.07
C GLY A 221 -1.31 11.59 2.81
N PRO A 222 -0.04 11.80 2.39
CA PRO A 222 1.10 11.23 3.09
C PRO A 222 1.17 11.78 4.53
N ASP A 223 1.78 10.99 5.42
CA ASP A 223 2.01 11.42 6.80
C ASP A 223 3.07 12.54 6.86
N GLU A 224 4.04 12.47 5.96
CA GLU A 224 5.21 13.33 5.90
C GLU A 224 5.63 13.56 4.44
N LEU A 225 6.35 14.65 4.18
CA LEU A 225 6.99 14.86 2.89
C LEU A 225 8.40 14.29 2.91
N ALA A 226 8.81 13.64 1.83
CA ALA A 226 10.19 13.24 1.64
C ALA A 226 11.08 14.49 1.54
N THR A 227 12.26 14.43 2.16
CA THR A 227 13.24 15.53 2.11
C THR A 227 14.16 15.44 0.90
N VAL A 228 14.19 14.28 0.25
CA VAL A 228 14.92 13.96 -0.97
C VAL A 228 13.96 13.10 -1.80
N PHE A 229 13.74 13.48 -3.04
CA PHE A 229 12.82 12.84 -3.98
C PHE A 229 13.39 12.96 -5.39
N ASP A 230 12.86 12.20 -6.34
CA ASP A 230 13.20 12.34 -7.76
C ASP A 230 12.50 13.59 -8.31
N ASP A 231 13.17 14.40 -9.14
CA ASP A 231 12.61 15.62 -9.74
C ASP A 231 11.74 15.29 -10.97
N ASP A 232 11.02 14.18 -10.91
CA ASP A 232 10.16 13.77 -12.00
C ASP A 232 8.88 14.63 -12.07
N PRO A 233 8.30 14.81 -13.26
CA PRO A 233 7.10 15.63 -13.41
C PRO A 233 5.84 15.07 -12.70
N GLU A 234 5.88 13.82 -12.24
CA GLU A 234 4.77 13.11 -11.61
C GLU A 234 4.82 13.21 -10.08
N GLY A 235 5.88 13.82 -9.52
CA GLY A 235 6.08 13.99 -8.09
C GLY A 235 6.26 12.66 -7.38
N SER A 236 6.95 11.70 -8.02
CA SER A 236 7.24 10.40 -7.42
C SER A 236 8.15 10.53 -6.21
N HIS A 237 7.94 9.66 -5.23
CA HIS A 237 8.71 9.61 -3.99
C HIS A 237 8.65 10.86 -3.10
N GLU A 238 7.74 11.81 -3.35
CA GLU A 238 7.59 13.04 -2.56
C GLU A 238 6.82 12.85 -1.24
N GLY A 239 5.98 11.82 -1.14
CA GLY A 239 5.14 11.54 0.03
C GLY A 239 5.59 10.28 0.77
N LEU A 240 5.58 10.32 2.10
CA LEU A 240 5.90 9.17 2.96
C LEU A 240 4.67 8.71 3.75
N TYR A 241 4.37 7.42 3.67
CA TYR A 241 3.25 6.77 4.35
C TYR A 241 3.79 5.83 5.44
N ASN A 242 3.39 6.07 6.68
CA ASN A 242 3.96 5.41 7.86
C ASN A 242 3.18 4.16 8.26
N PHE A 243 3.88 3.04 8.46
CA PHE A 243 3.30 1.77 8.89
C PHE A 243 4.05 1.13 10.05
N THR A 244 3.39 0.24 10.79
CA THR A 244 4.01 -0.53 11.88
C THR A 244 3.48 -1.95 11.95
N ILE A 245 4.42 -2.90 11.93
CA ILE A 245 4.19 -4.31 12.25
C ILE A 245 4.54 -4.50 13.72
N THR A 246 3.56 -4.88 14.52
CA THR A 246 3.80 -5.20 15.93
C THR A 246 4.70 -6.42 16.09
N SER A 247 5.41 -6.46 17.20
CA SER A 247 6.11 -7.66 17.71
C SER A 247 5.20 -8.89 17.79
N GLY A 248 3.90 -8.71 18.00
CA GLY A 248 2.89 -9.77 17.99
C GLY A 248 2.48 -10.28 16.61
N GLY A 249 3.05 -9.75 15.53
CA GLY A 249 2.73 -10.14 14.15
C GLY A 249 1.46 -9.50 13.58
N GLY A 250 0.77 -8.66 14.36
CA GLY A 250 -0.31 -7.83 13.85
C GLY A 250 0.25 -6.59 13.16
N ILE A 251 -0.38 -6.16 12.08
CA ILE A 251 -0.13 -4.86 11.46
C ILE A 251 -1.11 -3.88 12.11
N LEU A 252 -0.62 -2.79 12.71
CA LEU A 252 -1.52 -1.83 13.37
C LEU A 252 -2.37 -1.09 12.33
N SER A 253 -3.68 -1.11 12.55
CA SER A 253 -4.73 -0.47 11.75
C SER A 253 -5.93 -0.10 12.66
N GLU A 254 -6.68 0.96 12.32
CA GLU A 254 -7.98 1.27 12.96
C GLU A 254 -9.15 0.55 12.26
N SER A 255 -10.21 0.25 13.01
CA SER A 255 -11.38 -0.50 12.54
C SER A 255 -12.22 0.29 11.53
N ILE A 256 -12.33 -0.22 10.30
CA ILE A 256 -13.28 0.27 9.29
C ILE A 256 -14.64 -0.42 9.51
N PRO A 257 -15.78 0.26 9.28
CA PRO A 257 -17.10 -0.38 9.35
C PRO A 257 -17.14 -1.61 8.44
N GLU A 258 -17.64 -2.73 8.97
CA GLU A 258 -17.65 -3.99 8.23
C GLU A 258 -18.30 -3.82 6.83
N PRO A 259 -17.86 -4.57 5.82
CA PRO A 259 -18.31 -4.41 4.43
C PRO A 259 -19.84 -4.47 4.25
N SER A 260 -20.52 -5.22 5.12
CA SER A 260 -21.98 -5.28 5.22
C SER A 260 -22.64 -3.94 5.54
N THR A 261 -21.96 -3.10 6.32
CA THR A 261 -22.36 -1.74 6.66
C THR A 261 -22.25 -0.82 5.44
N LEU A 262 -21.17 -0.93 4.67
CA LEU A 262 -20.94 -0.17 3.44
C LEU A 262 -21.92 -0.55 2.32
N LEU A 263 -22.10 -1.84 2.06
CA LEU A 263 -23.09 -2.33 1.09
C LEU A 263 -24.53 -1.96 1.50
N GLY A 264 -24.83 -2.02 2.80
CA GLY A 264 -26.10 -1.55 3.35
C GLY A 264 -26.33 -0.05 3.11
N LEU A 265 -25.31 0.78 3.32
CA LEU A 265 -25.35 2.22 3.06
C LEU A 265 -25.56 2.55 1.59
N MET A 266 -24.88 1.83 0.67
CA MET A 266 -25.07 2.01 -0.78
C MET A 266 -26.47 1.61 -1.24
N ALA A 267 -26.99 0.47 -0.76
CA ALA A 267 -28.35 0.03 -1.07
C ALA A 267 -29.41 1.04 -0.58
N VAL A 268 -29.23 1.58 0.62
CA VAL A 268 -30.11 2.61 1.19
C VAL A 268 -30.00 3.93 0.41
N GLY A 269 -28.79 4.38 0.09
CA GLY A 269 -28.54 5.58 -0.71
C GLY A 269 -29.18 5.51 -2.10
N GLY A 270 -29.04 4.36 -2.76
CA GLY A 270 -29.68 4.06 -4.06
C GLY A 270 -31.21 4.11 -3.99
N LEU A 271 -31.81 3.56 -2.93
CA LEU A 271 -33.27 3.63 -2.71
C LEU A 271 -33.77 5.07 -2.48
N VAL A 272 -33.05 5.87 -1.69
CA VAL A 272 -33.41 7.27 -1.41
C VAL A 272 -33.30 8.13 -2.67
N ALA A 273 -32.25 7.95 -3.47
CA ALA A 273 -32.09 8.64 -4.74
C ALA A 273 -33.17 8.24 -5.76
N ALA A 274 -33.51 6.95 -5.85
CA ALA A 274 -34.56 6.45 -6.74
C ALA A 274 -35.96 6.95 -6.35
N THR A 275 -36.27 6.99 -5.05
CA THR A 275 -37.56 7.51 -4.56
C THR A 275 -37.71 9.02 -4.76
N LYS A 276 -36.63 9.79 -4.61
CA LYS A 276 -36.63 11.24 -4.88
C LYS A 276 -36.87 11.56 -6.36
N ARG A 277 -36.31 10.77 -7.29
CA ARG A 277 -36.61 10.90 -8.74
C ARG A 277 -38.05 10.53 -9.10
N LYS A 278 -38.66 9.61 -8.36
CA LYS A 278 -40.04 9.17 -8.60
C LYS A 278 -41.08 10.16 -8.09
N SER A 279 -40.74 11.00 -7.10
CA SER A 279 -41.62 12.06 -6.59
C SER A 279 -41.54 13.38 -7.38
N GLN A 280 -40.60 13.50 -8.33
CA GLN A 280 -40.47 14.66 -9.23
C GLN A 280 -41.01 14.40 -10.64
N LYS A 281 -41.65 13.24 -10.86
CA LYS A 281 -42.49 12.93 -12.02
C LYS A 281 -43.95 12.91 -11.60
#